data_AF-A0A946U9M2-F1
#
_entry.id   AF-A0A946U9M2-F1
#
_cell.length_a   1.000
_cell.length_b   1.000
_cell.length_c   1.000
_cell.angle_alpha   90.00
_cell.angle_beta   90.00
_cell.angle_gamma   90.00
#
_symmetry.space_group_name_H-M   'P 1'
#
loop_
_entity.id
_entity.type
_entity.pdbx_description
1 polymer ?
#
loop_
_entity_poly.entity_id
_entity_poly.type
_entity_poly.pdbx_seq_one_letter_code
_entity_poly.pdbx_strand_id
1 'polypeptide(L)'
;IIASAEQLNGAIGLAWIDIINAGTWLIIVVLLEVEVWLQIKGLLTDRMLAVGKWVKGFFYAVLLFCAIYWGFEGDFLDFWDAFLWLVAFIFIEMNIFQWHEETEEQALAEAELTGAS
;
A
#
# COMPACT_ATOMS: atom_id res chain seq x y z
N ILE A 1 30.10 -27.08 -6.32
CA ILE A 1 29.29 -26.92 -5.09
C ILE A 1 27.97 -27.62 -5.37
N ILE A 2 27.67 -28.73 -4.68
CA ILE A 2 26.42 -29.47 -4.89
C ILE A 2 25.51 -29.05 -3.73
N ALA A 3 24.45 -28.29 -4.03
CA ALA A 3 23.46 -27.91 -3.04
C ALA A 3 22.75 -29.17 -2.51
N SER A 4 22.58 -29.28 -1.19
CA SER A 4 21.79 -30.34 -0.58
C SER A 4 20.29 -30.12 -0.88
N ALA A 5 19.50 -31.19 -0.87
CA ALA A 5 18.05 -31.09 -1.10
C ALA A 5 17.35 -30.15 -0.11
N GLU A 6 17.90 -30.02 1.11
CA GLU A 6 17.42 -29.11 2.16
C GLU A 6 17.69 -27.64 1.83
N GLN A 7 18.89 -27.34 1.29
CA GLN A 7 19.25 -25.99 0.84
C GLN A 7 18.43 -25.55 -0.39
N LEU A 8 18.06 -26.49 -1.26
CA LEU A 8 17.22 -26.21 -2.42
C LEU A 8 15.77 -25.88 -2.02
N ASN A 9 15.21 -26.56 -1.02
CA ASN A 9 13.86 -26.28 -0.52
C ASN A 9 13.76 -24.90 0.16
N GLY A 10 14.77 -24.51 0.94
CA GLY A 10 14.82 -23.16 1.53
C GLY A 10 14.88 -22.05 0.47
N ALA A 11 15.70 -22.24 -0.56
CA ALA A 11 15.82 -21.27 -1.66
C ALA A 11 14.51 -21.12 -2.47
N ILE A 12 13.77 -22.21 -2.67
CA ILE A 12 12.46 -22.16 -3.35
C ILE A 12 11.43 -21.41 -2.49
N GLY A 13 11.43 -21.61 -1.17
CA GLY A 13 10.56 -20.89 -0.24
C GLY A 13 10.76 -19.38 -0.30
N LEU A 14 12.01 -18.93 -0.24
CA LEU A 14 12.37 -17.52 -0.37
C LEU A 14 11.92 -16.94 -1.72
N ALA A 15 12.13 -17.64 -2.83
CA ALA A 15 11.70 -17.19 -4.15
C ALA A 15 10.18 -16.98 -4.27
N TRP A 16 9.37 -17.79 -3.58
CA TRP A 16 7.92 -17.57 -3.53
C TRP A 16 7.54 -16.31 -2.75
N ILE A 17 8.25 -16.03 -1.66
CA ILE A 17 8.06 -14.80 -0.87
C ILE A 17 8.39 -13.57 -1.72
N ASP A 18 9.46 -13.62 -2.51
CA ASP A 18 9.83 -12.53 -3.43
C ASP A 18 8.72 -12.24 -4.45
N ILE A 19 8.14 -13.29 -5.06
CA ILE A 19 7.04 -13.16 -6.03
C ILE A 19 5.79 -12.57 -5.37
N ILE A 20 5.42 -13.07 -4.19
CA ILE A 20 4.24 -12.58 -3.45
C ILE A 20 4.44 -11.13 -3.03
N ASN A 21 5.61 -10.78 -2.52
CA ASN A 21 5.93 -9.44 -2.08
C ASN A 21 5.89 -8.44 -3.25
N ALA A 22 6.60 -8.71 -4.35
CA ALA A 22 6.61 -7.86 -5.52
C ALA A 22 5.22 -7.73 -6.16
N GLY A 23 4.46 -8.83 -6.23
CA GLY A 23 3.08 -8.81 -6.71
C GLY A 23 2.16 -7.96 -5.84
N THR A 24 2.29 -8.07 -4.51
CA THR A 24 1.52 -7.28 -3.55
C THR A 24 1.86 -5.79 -3.65
N TRP A 25 3.14 -5.47 -3.79
CA TRP A 25 3.63 -4.10 -3.99
C TRP A 25 3.00 -3.47 -5.24
N LEU A 26 2.97 -4.19 -6.36
CA LEU A 26 2.35 -3.71 -7.60
C LEU A 26 0.85 -3.44 -7.42
N ILE A 27 0.14 -4.32 -6.73
CA ILE A 27 -1.29 -4.13 -6.46
C ILE A 27 -1.52 -2.87 -5.63
N ILE A 28 -0.73 -2.66 -4.57
CA ILE A 28 -0.83 -1.45 -3.73
C ILE A 28 -0.60 -0.19 -4.56
N VAL A 29 0.45 -0.16 -5.39
CA VAL A 29 0.74 0.99 -6.26
C VAL A 29 -0.45 1.28 -7.18
N VAL A 30 -1.04 0.26 -7.81
CA VAL A 30 -2.23 0.43 -8.66
C VAL A 30 -3.42 0.97 -7.86
N LEU A 31 -3.65 0.47 -6.63
CA LEU A 31 -4.73 0.96 -5.78
C LEU A 31 -4.53 2.45 -5.42
N LEU A 32 -3.32 2.84 -5.04
CA LEU A 32 -2.98 4.23 -4.74
C LEU A 32 -3.11 5.12 -5.98
N GLU A 33 -2.64 4.65 -7.14
CA GLU A 33 -2.77 5.39 -8.39
C GLU A 33 -4.24 5.63 -8.78
N VAL A 34 -5.10 4.62 -8.60
CA VAL A 34 -6.55 4.75 -8.84
C VAL A 34 -7.17 5.77 -7.88
N GLU A 35 -6.80 5.78 -6.60
CA GLU A 35 -7.30 6.76 -5.63
C GLU A 35 -6.87 8.18 -5.98
N VAL A 36 -5.59 8.40 -6.29
CA VAL A 36 -5.08 9.71 -6.75
C VAL A 36 -5.84 10.15 -8.01
N TRP A 37 -6.01 9.25 -8.97
CA TRP A 37 -6.70 9.56 -10.22
C TRP A 37 -8.18 9.91 -10.01
N LEU A 38 -8.88 9.20 -9.13
CA LEU A 38 -10.27 9.50 -8.79
C LEU A 38 -10.41 10.81 -8.03
N GLN A 39 -9.47 11.12 -7.13
CA GLN A 39 -9.45 12.38 -6.39
C GLN A 39 -9.23 13.56 -7.32
N ILE A 40 -8.29 13.48 -8.28
CA ILE A 40 -8.09 14.50 -9.31
C ILE A 40 -9.37 14.75 -10.13
N LYS A 41 -10.20 13.71 -10.32
CA LYS A 41 -11.47 13.81 -11.04
C LYS A 41 -12.64 14.28 -10.18
N GLY A 42 -12.45 14.47 -8.87
CA GLY A 42 -13.54 14.78 -7.93
C GLY A 42 -14.58 13.66 -7.81
N LEU A 43 -14.21 12.42 -8.14
CA LEU A 43 -15.09 11.25 -8.11
C LEU A 43 -14.81 10.33 -6.92
N LEU A 44 -13.78 10.64 -6.13
CA LEU A 44 -13.48 9.89 -4.92
C LEU A 44 -14.56 10.18 -3.88
N THR A 45 -15.08 9.12 -3.27
CA THR A 45 -16.10 9.22 -2.22
C THR A 45 -15.59 8.58 -0.95
N ASP A 46 -16.09 9.03 0.20
CA ASP A 46 -15.79 8.45 1.52
C ASP A 46 -15.91 6.93 1.56
N ARG A 47 -16.95 6.39 0.91
CA ARG A 47 -17.19 4.95 0.88
C ARG A 47 -16.08 4.23 0.12
N MET A 48 -15.65 4.78 -1.02
CA MET A 48 -14.57 4.19 -1.81
C MET A 48 -13.26 4.22 -1.04
N LEU A 49 -13.00 5.32 -0.34
CA LEU A 49 -11.82 5.50 0.50
C LEU A 49 -11.82 4.54 1.71
N ALA A 50 -12.97 4.34 2.35
CA ALA A 50 -13.14 3.36 3.42
C ALA A 50 -12.93 1.91 2.95
N VAL A 51 -13.47 1.54 1.78
CA VAL A 51 -13.24 0.21 1.18
C VAL A 51 -11.77 0.05 0.79
N GLY A 52 -11.18 1.07 0.16
CA GLY A 52 -9.77 1.12 -0.22
C GLY A 52 -8.85 0.90 0.99
N LYS A 53 -9.14 1.53 2.12
CA LYS A 53 -8.41 1.34 3.39
C LYS A 53 -8.40 -0.11 3.87
N TRP A 54 -9.54 -0.81 3.81
CA TRP A 54 -9.62 -2.23 4.19
C TRP A 54 -8.83 -3.13 3.23
N VAL A 55 -8.98 -2.90 1.94
CA VAL A 55 -8.27 -3.67 0.90
C VAL A 55 -6.76 -3.46 0.99
N LYS A 56 -6.30 -2.21 1.10
CA LYS A 56 -4.89 -1.87 1.29
C LYS A 56 -4.37 -2.40 2.62
N GLY A 57 -5.15 -2.33 3.70
CA GLY A 57 -4.78 -2.90 5.00
C GLY A 57 -4.49 -4.40 4.94
N PHE A 58 -5.26 -5.16 4.14
CA PHE A 58 -4.95 -6.57 3.87
C PHE A 58 -3.60 -6.74 3.15
N PHE A 59 -3.36 -5.98 2.08
CA PHE A 59 -2.09 -6.07 1.34
C PHE A 59 -0.88 -5.59 2.15
N TYR A 60 -1.04 -4.58 3.02
CA TYR A 60 0.00 -4.17 3.95
C TYR A 60 0.32 -5.27 4.96
N ALA A 61 -0.69 -6.00 5.46
CA ALA A 61 -0.46 -7.15 6.32
C ALA A 61 0.31 -8.26 5.60
N VAL A 62 0.03 -8.49 4.30
CA VAL A 62 0.78 -9.43 3.46
C VAL A 62 2.24 -8.99 3.30
N LEU A 63 2.50 -7.72 2.96
CA LEU A 63 3.87 -7.19 2.88
C LEU A 63 4.61 -7.29 4.21
N LEU A 64 3.93 -6.98 5.32
CA LEU A 64 4.52 -7.07 6.65
C LEU A 64 4.87 -8.52 7.01
N PHE A 65 4.01 -9.48 6.65
CA PHE A 65 4.31 -10.89 6.84
C PHE A 65 5.54 -11.33 6.03
N CYS A 66 5.65 -10.93 4.76
CA CYS A 66 6.85 -11.17 3.95
C CYS A 66 8.09 -10.54 4.57
N ALA A 67 8.00 -9.29 5.04
CA ALA A 67 9.10 -8.59 5.71
C ALA A 67 9.55 -9.35 6.96
N ILE A 68 8.62 -9.73 7.84
CA ILE A 68 8.93 -10.50 9.05
C ILE A 68 9.61 -11.83 8.68
N TYR A 69 9.15 -12.52 7.63
CA TYR A 69 9.77 -13.75 7.17
C TYR A 69 11.25 -13.54 6.76
N TRP A 70 11.56 -12.50 5.99
CA TRP A 70 12.95 -12.16 5.67
C TRP A 70 13.79 -11.80 6.90
N GLY A 71 13.20 -11.13 7.90
CA GLY A 71 13.90 -10.81 9.14
C GLY A 71 14.33 -12.04 9.96
N PHE A 72 13.68 -13.20 9.76
CA PHE A 72 14.02 -14.45 10.43
C PHE A 72 14.84 -15.42 9.56
N GLU A 73 14.48 -15.59 8.28
CA GLU A 73 15.01 -16.63 7.39
C GLU A 73 15.75 -16.08 6.15
N GLY A 74 15.68 -14.77 5.89
CA GLY A 74 16.22 -14.12 4.68
C GLY A 74 17.33 -13.11 4.93
N ASP A 75 17.53 -12.20 3.98
CA ASP A 75 18.48 -11.08 4.09
C ASP A 75 17.87 -9.91 4.87
N PHE A 76 18.66 -9.32 5.76
CA PHE A 76 18.28 -8.10 6.49
C PHE A 76 17.99 -6.92 5.54
N LEU A 77 18.68 -6.83 4.40
CA LEU A 77 18.43 -5.78 3.42
C LEU A 77 17.03 -5.89 2.79
N ASP A 78 16.57 -7.10 2.49
CA ASP A 78 15.23 -7.32 1.91
C ASP A 78 14.13 -6.98 2.91
N PHE A 79 14.33 -7.34 4.19
CA PHE A 79 13.47 -6.89 5.28
C PHE A 79 13.41 -5.35 5.35
N TRP A 80 14.57 -4.69 5.34
CA TRP A 80 14.67 -3.25 5.49
C TRP A 80 14.04 -2.51 4.31
N ASP A 81 14.29 -2.95 3.07
CA ASP A 81 13.67 -2.40 1.87
C ASP A 81 12.13 -2.50 1.94
N ALA A 82 11.61 -3.69 2.26
CA ALA A 82 10.17 -3.91 2.37
C ALA A 82 9.53 -3.10 3.51
N PHE A 83 10.22 -2.95 4.63
CA PHE A 83 9.78 -2.10 5.74
C PHE A 83 9.70 -0.63 5.34
N LEU A 84 10.72 -0.12 4.64
CA LEU A 84 10.72 1.26 4.14
C LEU A 84 9.62 1.49 3.10
N TRP A 85 9.34 0.51 2.24
CA TRP A 85 8.22 0.57 1.30
C TRP A 85 6.86 0.64 2.00
N LEU A 86 6.66 -0.18 3.04
CA LEU A 86 5.45 -0.11 3.87
C LEU A 86 5.25 1.30 4.46
N VAL A 87 6.30 1.87 5.04
CA VAL A 87 6.26 3.24 5.58
C VAL A 87 5.96 4.27 4.48
N ALA A 88 6.56 4.13 3.30
CA ALA A 88 6.33 5.03 2.17
C ALA A 88 4.86 4.98 1.70
N PHE A 89 4.25 3.80 1.59
CA PHE A 89 2.85 3.67 1.22
C PHE A 89 1.91 4.32 2.24
N ILE A 90 2.18 4.15 3.53
CA ILE A 90 1.41 4.80 4.60
C ILE A 90 1.49 6.32 4.46
N PHE A 91 2.69 6.88 4.17
CA PHE A 91 2.82 8.33 3.97
C PHE A 91 2.06 8.84 2.75
N ILE A 92 2.12 8.14 1.62
CA ILE A 92 1.36 8.50 0.42
C ILE A 92 -0.13 8.46 0.71
N GLU A 93 -0.60 7.43 1.40
CA GLU A 93 -2.00 7.29 1.76
C GLU A 93 -2.47 8.41 2.70
N MET A 94 -1.70 8.75 3.73
CA MET A 94 -1.99 9.89 4.61
C MET A 94 -2.09 11.21 3.84
N ASN A 95 -1.21 11.41 2.85
CA ASN A 95 -1.24 12.60 2.03
C ASN A 95 -2.52 12.69 1.18
N ILE A 96 -2.97 11.57 0.59
CA ILE A 96 -4.22 11.51 -0.18
C ILE A 96 -5.43 11.80 0.72
N PHE A 97 -5.46 11.24 1.93
CA PHE A 97 -6.52 11.48 2.92
C PHE A 97 -6.66 12.96 3.26
N GLN A 98 -5.55 13.61 3.61
CA GLN A 98 -5.54 15.04 3.92
C GLN A 98 -6.02 15.88 2.74
N TRP A 99 -5.55 15.56 1.53
CA TRP A 99 -5.97 16.27 0.33
C TRP A 99 -7.47 16.10 0.03
N HIS A 100 -8.05 14.93 0.34
CA HIS A 100 -9.49 14.71 0.23
C HIS A 100 -10.29 15.60 1.17
N GLU A 101 -9.92 15.62 2.46
CA GLU A 101 -10.55 16.47 3.48
C GLU A 101 -10.48 17.96 3.11
N GLU A 102 -9.31 18.44 2.69
CA GLU A 102 -9.12 19.83 2.24
C GLU A 102 -10.02 20.18 1.04
N THR A 103 -10.22 19.24 0.11
CA THR A 103 -11.08 19.45 -1.06
C THR A 103 -12.56 19.56 -0.66
N GLU A 104 -13.01 18.73 0.29
CA GLU A 104 -14.39 18.78 0.79
C GLU A 104 -14.67 20.05 1.59
N GLU A 105 -13.74 20.46 2.47
CA GLU A 105 -13.87 21.70 3.24
C GLU A 105 -13.97 22.94 2.33
N GLN A 106 -13.17 23.00 1.27
CA GLN A 106 -13.23 24.07 0.27
C GLN A 106 -14.58 24.09 -0.45
N ALA A 107 -15.10 22.94 -0.87
CA ALA A 107 -16.39 22.85 -1.54
C ALA A 107 -17.55 23.30 -0.64
N LEU A 108 -17.51 22.96 0.66
CA LEU A 108 -18.49 23.41 1.64
C LEU A 108 -18.42 24.92 1.88
N ALA A 109 -17.21 25.48 2.06
CA ALA A 109 -17.02 26.91 2.25
C ALA A 109 -17.51 27.72 1.03
N GLU A 110 -17.28 27.24 -0.20
CA GLU A 110 -17.79 27.87 -1.41
C GLU A 110 -19.33 27.81 -1.52
N ALA A 111 -19.95 26.69 -1.11
CA ALA A 111 -21.40 26.57 -1.08
C ALA A 111 -22.05 27.55 -0.08
N GLU A 112 -21.46 27.71 1.11
CA GLU A 112 -21.91 28.68 2.12
C GLU A 112 -21.80 30.14 1.61
N LEU A 113 -20.69 30.47 0.94
CA LEU A 113 -20.46 31.81 0.39
C LEU A 113 -21.39 32.16 -0.79
N THR A 114 -21.79 31.16 -1.58
CA THR A 114 -22.66 31.35 -2.76
C THR A 114 -24.15 31.28 -2.43
N GLY A 115 -24.52 30.94 -1.18
CA GLY A 115 -25.91 30.87 -0.73
C GLY A 115 -26.71 29.74 -1.39
N ALA A 116 -26.03 28.77 -1.98
CA ALA A 116 -26.64 27.58 -2.56
C ALA A 116 -26.85 26.54 -1.45
N SER A 117 -27.96 26.66 -0.71
CA SER A 117 -28.42 25.64 0.24
C SER A 117 -29.61 24.84 -0.29
#